data_AF-A0A8T0F2A7-F1
#
_entry.id   AF-A0A8T0F2A7-F1
#
_cell.length_a   1.000
_cell.length_b   1.000
_cell.length_c   1.000
_cell.angle_alpha   90.00
_cell.angle_beta   90.00
_cell.angle_gamma   90.00
#
_symmetry.space_group_name_H-M   'P 1'
#
loop_
_entity.id
_entity.type
_entity.pdbx_description
1 polymer ?
#
loop_
_entity_poly.entity_id
_entity_poly.type
_entity_poly.pdbx_seq_one_letter_code
_entity_poly.pdbx_strand_id
1 'polypeptide(L)'
;MSSIQHRRKVVEQLRREAAVRRINVSTAVEDLKKYIEEHKNEDYILIGFHSQKANPFQNERTMIGYCYAVGHQLKNIRLRKHYLKFHVFAIEYGQKF
;
A
#
# COMPACT_ATOMS: atom_id res chain seq x y z
N MET A 1 -35.31 0.17 -5.99
CA MET A 1 -35.24 -1.30 -6.15
C MET A 1 -36.19 -1.92 -5.14
N SER A 2 -37.04 -2.86 -5.57
CA SER A 2 -37.95 -3.54 -4.64
C SER A 2 -37.15 -4.35 -3.61
N SER A 3 -37.64 -4.44 -2.36
CA SER A 3 -37.00 -5.18 -1.26
C SER A 3 -36.69 -6.63 -1.64
N ILE A 4 -37.55 -7.26 -2.44
CA ILE A 4 -37.38 -8.62 -2.98
C ILE A 4 -36.22 -8.68 -3.99
N GLN A 5 -36.14 -7.70 -4.89
CA GLN A 5 -35.04 -7.63 -5.87
C GLN A 5 -33.69 -7.43 -5.21
N HIS A 6 -33.64 -6.62 -4.13
CA HIS A 6 -32.43 -6.44 -3.35
C HIS A 6 -31.98 -7.75 -2.68
N ARG A 7 -32.91 -8.47 -2.01
CA ARG A 7 -32.62 -9.77 -1.38
C ARG A 7 -32.10 -10.80 -2.38
N ARG A 8 -32.66 -10.86 -3.59
CA ARG A 8 -32.16 -11.74 -4.66
C ARG A 8 -30.71 -11.44 -5.04
N LYS A 9 -30.35 -10.16 -5.19
CA LYS A 9 -28.96 -9.76 -5.48
C LYS A 9 -27.99 -10.18 -4.37
N VAL A 10 -28.39 -10.02 -3.11
CA VAL A 10 -27.57 -10.44 -1.96
C VAL A 10 -27.37 -11.95 -1.95
N VAL A 11 -28.42 -12.74 -2.19
CA VAL A 11 -28.30 -14.21 -2.26
C VAL A 11 -27.35 -14.64 -3.37
N GLU A 12 -27.45 -14.04 -4.56
CA GLU A 12 -26.54 -14.32 -5.67
C GLU A 12 -25.09 -13.95 -5.36
N GLN A 13 -24.86 -12.85 -4.63
CA GLN A 13 -23.53 -12.49 -4.17
C GLN A 13 -22.97 -13.51 -3.16
N LEU A 14 -23.77 -13.88 -2.15
CA LEU A 14 -23.36 -14.86 -1.15
C LEU A 14 -23.05 -16.24 -1.75
N ARG A 15 -23.81 -16.65 -2.78
CA ARG A 15 -23.53 -17.89 -3.54
C ARG A 15 -22.16 -17.84 -4.20
N ARG A 16 -21.79 -16.71 -4.80
CA ARG A 16 -20.47 -16.52 -5.42
C ARG A 16 -19.35 -16.54 -4.38
N GLU A 17 -19.54 -15.85 -3.25
CA GLU A 17 -18.56 -15.82 -2.15
C GLU A 17 -18.38 -17.20 -1.50
N ALA A 18 -19.46 -17.97 -1.36
CA ALA A 18 -19.42 -19.34 -0.85
C ALA A 18 -18.66 -20.30 -1.78
N ALA A 19 -18.73 -20.07 -3.11
CA ALA A 19 -18.07 -20.89 -4.12
C ALA A 19 -16.55 -20.62 -4.25
N VAL A 20 -15.99 -19.64 -3.54
CA VAL A 20 -14.55 -19.38 -3.55
C VAL A 20 -13.80 -20.53 -2.88
N ARG A 21 -12.83 -21.09 -3.60
CA ARG A 21 -11.93 -22.13 -3.07
C ARG A 21 -11.03 -21.51 -2.00
N ARG A 22 -11.08 -22.09 -0.80
CA ARG A 22 -10.22 -21.70 0.34
C ARG A 22 -9.02 -22.62 0.42
N ILE A 23 -7.91 -22.08 0.90
CA ILE A 23 -6.73 -22.86 1.31
C ILE A 23 -6.63 -22.85 2.83
N ASN A 24 -5.86 -23.79 3.38
CA ASN A 24 -5.60 -23.82 4.82
C ASN A 24 -4.83 -22.56 5.23
N VAL A 25 -5.19 -22.02 6.40
CA VAL A 25 -4.54 -20.82 6.94
C VAL A 25 -3.05 -21.07 7.18
N SER A 26 -2.67 -22.27 7.62
CA SER A 26 -1.26 -22.66 7.77
C SER A 26 -0.47 -22.50 6.48
N THR A 27 -1.00 -23.01 5.36
CA THR A 27 -0.37 -22.89 4.03
C THR A 27 -0.30 -21.45 3.57
N ALA A 28 -1.38 -20.68 3.74
CA ALA A 28 -1.38 -19.26 3.38
C ALA A 28 -0.31 -18.47 4.17
N VAL A 29 -0.10 -18.79 5.44
CA VAL A 29 0.91 -18.15 6.28
C VAL A 29 2.32 -18.54 5.86
N GLU A 30 2.55 -19.79 5.45
CA GLU A 30 3.84 -20.22 4.91
C GLU A 30 4.18 -19.50 3.60
N ASP A 31 3.21 -19.36 2.70
CA ASP A 31 3.37 -18.62 1.44
C ASP A 31 3.71 -17.14 1.70
N LEU A 32 3.01 -16.50 2.65
CA LEU A 32 3.30 -15.13 3.05
C LEU A 32 4.70 -14.97 3.64
N LYS A 33 5.11 -15.88 4.53
CA LYS A 33 6.46 -15.87 5.12
C LYS A 33 7.53 -16.01 4.05
N LYS A 34 7.33 -16.93 3.11
CA LYS A 34 8.25 -17.14 2.00
C LYS A 34 8.40 -15.86 1.15
N TYR A 35 7.28 -15.24 0.77
CA TYR A 35 7.30 -14.01 -0.01
C TYR A 35 8.04 -12.88 0.72
N ILE A 36 7.77 -12.70 2.02
CA ILE A 36 8.45 -11.70 2.84
C ILE A 36 9.96 -11.99 2.89
N GLU A 37 10.36 -13.23 3.12
CA GLU A 37 11.78 -13.60 3.23
C GLU A 37 12.55 -13.38 1.91
N GLU A 38 11.90 -13.62 0.78
CA GLU A 38 12.46 -13.38 -0.56
C GLU A 38 12.65 -11.88 -0.85
N HIS A 39 11.75 -11.02 -0.38
CA HIS A 39 11.72 -9.59 -0.73
C HIS A 39 12.17 -8.64 0.37
N LYS A 40 12.40 -9.12 1.60
CA LYS A 40 12.80 -8.27 2.73
C LYS A 40 14.09 -7.47 2.45
N ASN A 41 14.96 -8.01 1.61
CA ASN A 41 16.22 -7.39 1.22
C ASN A 41 16.05 -6.12 0.36
N GLU A 42 14.89 -5.98 -0.26
CA GLU A 42 14.51 -4.86 -1.11
C GLU A 42 13.61 -3.84 -0.37
N ASP A 43 13.17 -4.18 0.86
CA ASP A 43 12.38 -3.29 1.69
C ASP A 43 13.27 -2.27 2.40
N TYR A 44 13.39 -1.09 1.78
CA TYR A 44 14.15 0.05 2.31
C TYR A 44 13.61 0.59 3.64
N ILE A 45 12.36 0.28 4.03
CA ILE A 45 11.82 0.67 5.34
C ILE A 45 12.35 -0.29 6.42
N LEU A 46 12.51 -1.58 6.07
CA LEU A 46 12.98 -2.59 7.00
C LEU A 46 14.51 -2.59 7.16
N ILE A 47 15.26 -2.51 6.06
CA ILE A 47 16.73 -2.60 6.07
C ILE A 47 17.40 -1.24 6.15
N GLY A 48 16.69 -0.20 5.75
CA GLY A 48 17.27 1.12 5.57
C GLY A 48 18.09 1.21 4.29
N PHE A 49 18.59 2.41 4.02
CA PHE A 49 19.45 2.66 2.87
C PHE A 49 20.90 2.35 3.21
N HIS A 50 21.61 1.66 2.31
CA HIS A 50 23.06 1.38 2.42
C HIS A 50 23.92 2.66 2.59
N SER A 51 23.40 3.81 2.18
CA SER A 51 23.96 5.13 2.45
C SER A 51 22.85 6.16 2.49
N GLN A 52 22.98 7.19 3.34
CA GLN A 52 22.00 8.30 3.35
C GLN A 52 21.84 8.96 1.97
N LYS A 53 22.88 8.95 1.13
CA LYS A 53 22.83 9.48 -0.26
C LYS A 53 21.97 8.66 -1.21
N ALA A 54 21.68 7.40 -0.87
CA ALA A 54 20.77 6.54 -1.63
C ALA A 54 19.31 6.78 -1.23
N ASN A 55 19.05 7.48 -0.12
CA ASN A 55 17.72 7.92 0.27
C ASN A 55 17.32 9.15 -0.58
N PRO A 56 16.30 9.04 -1.46
CA PRO A 56 15.85 10.17 -2.27
C PRO A 56 15.28 11.34 -1.44
N PHE A 57 14.97 11.11 -0.17
CA PHE A 57 14.39 12.09 0.74
C PHE A 57 15.42 12.71 1.70
N GLN A 58 16.73 12.48 1.51
CA GLN A 58 17.77 12.96 2.41
C GLN A 58 17.83 14.49 2.53
N ASN A 59 17.43 15.23 1.49
CA ASN A 59 17.39 16.67 1.53
C ASN A 59 16.07 17.21 0.98
N GLU A 60 15.66 18.36 1.51
CA GLU A 60 14.36 18.98 1.22
C GLU A 60 14.19 19.25 -0.29
N ARG A 61 15.28 19.60 -0.98
CA ARG A 61 15.28 19.82 -2.44
C ARG A 61 15.00 18.55 -3.25
N THR A 62 15.58 17.41 -2.89
CA THR A 62 15.34 16.13 -3.61
C THR A 62 13.98 15.54 -3.25
N MET A 63 13.54 15.70 -2.00
CA MET A 63 12.18 15.33 -1.56
C MET A 63 11.11 16.10 -2.35
N ILE A 64 11.25 17.42 -2.44
CA ILE A 64 10.35 18.27 -3.23
C ILE A 64 10.37 17.84 -4.70
N GLY A 65 11.55 17.56 -5.28
CA GLY A 65 11.70 17.06 -6.65
C GLY A 65 10.98 15.74 -6.91
N TYR A 66 11.10 14.75 -6.01
CA TYR A 66 10.37 13.47 -6.11
C TYR A 66 8.85 13.66 -6.00
N CYS A 67 8.39 14.52 -5.08
CA CYS A 67 6.96 14.84 -4.96
C CYS A 67 6.39 15.53 -6.21
N TYR A 68 7.16 16.41 -6.86
CA TYR A 68 6.76 17.02 -8.13
C TYR A 68 6.76 15.99 -9.29
N ALA A 69 7.76 15.12 -9.38
CA ALA A 69 7.83 14.08 -10.40
C ALA A 69 6.69 13.06 -10.28
N VAL A 70 6.42 12.58 -9.06
CA VAL A 70 5.31 11.66 -8.77
C VAL A 70 3.95 12.37 -8.92
N GLY A 71 3.84 13.63 -8.51
CA GLY A 71 2.65 14.46 -8.73
C GLY A 71 2.33 14.68 -10.21
N HIS A 72 3.34 14.70 -11.09
CA HIS A 72 3.15 14.78 -12.54
C HIS A 72 2.64 13.46 -13.16
N GLN A 73 3.01 12.32 -12.57
CA GLN A 73 2.51 10.98 -12.93
C GLN A 73 1.07 10.73 -12.42
N LEU A 74 0.68 11.36 -11.31
CA LEU A 74 -0.63 11.19 -10.65
C LEU A 74 -1.70 12.20 -11.09
N LYS A 75 -1.57 12.79 -12.29
CA LYS A 75 -2.60 13.70 -12.84
C LYS A 75 -3.97 13.05 -13.08
N ASN A 76 -4.08 11.73 -12.94
CA ASN A 76 -5.34 11.00 -12.89
C ASN A 76 -5.52 10.34 -11.53
N ILE A 77 -6.71 10.50 -10.96
CA ILE A 77 -7.25 9.88 -9.73
C ILE A 77 -7.05 10.71 -8.46
N ARG A 78 -8.12 11.42 -8.09
CA ARG A 78 -8.83 11.47 -6.79
C ARG A 78 -8.11 11.00 -5.50
N LEU A 79 -6.81 11.22 -5.33
CA LEU A 79 -6.04 10.82 -4.14
C LEU A 79 -5.28 11.97 -3.47
N ARG A 80 -5.54 13.23 -3.87
CA ARG A 80 -4.92 14.43 -3.27
C ARG A 80 -5.06 14.52 -1.74
N LYS A 81 -6.15 14.01 -1.16
CA LYS A 81 -6.42 14.14 0.28
C LYS A 81 -5.58 13.19 1.15
N HIS A 82 -5.15 12.04 0.64
CA HIS A 82 -4.30 11.12 1.41
C HIS A 82 -2.81 11.48 1.34
N TYR A 83 -2.37 12.08 0.23
CA TYR A 83 -0.99 12.54 0.04
C TYR A 83 -0.59 13.65 1.03
N LEU A 84 -1.49 14.59 1.34
CA LEU A 84 -1.21 15.63 2.32
C LEU A 84 -1.01 15.07 3.74
N LYS A 85 -1.69 13.98 4.08
CA LYS A 85 -1.58 13.33 5.39
C LYS A 85 -0.25 12.58 5.54
N PHE A 86 0.25 12.00 4.46
CA PHE A 86 1.62 11.44 4.40
C PHE A 86 2.69 12.52 4.50
N HIS A 87 2.45 13.71 3.93
CA HIS A 87 3.39 14.85 4.03
C HIS A 87 3.64 15.28 5.48
N VAL A 88 2.59 15.36 6.31
CA VAL A 88 2.74 15.73 7.74
C VAL A 88 3.46 14.61 8.51
N PHE A 89 3.14 13.35 8.23
CA PHE A 89 3.76 12.21 8.91
C PHE A 89 5.26 12.06 8.60
N ALA A 90 5.68 12.31 7.34
CA ALA A 90 7.08 12.27 6.96
C ALA A 90 7.91 13.42 7.58
N ILE A 91 7.30 14.59 7.78
CA ILE A 91 7.96 15.74 8.41
C ILE A 91 8.10 15.54 9.93
N GLU A 92 7.08 15.00 10.62
CA GLU A 92 7.11 14.82 12.08
C GLU A 92 7.96 13.62 12.54
N TYR A 93 8.03 12.54 11.76
CA TYR A 93 8.73 11.31 12.16
C TYR A 93 10.08 11.10 11.47
N GLY A 94 10.42 11.89 10.44
CA GLY A 94 11.69 11.80 9.72
C GLY A 94 12.93 12.33 10.45
N GLN A 95 12.79 12.83 11.69
CA GLN A 95 13.91 13.32 12.50
C GLN A 95 14.37 12.38 13.63
N LYS A 96 13.80 11.18 13.76
CA LYS A 96 14.13 10.24 14.85
C LYS A 96 14.77 8.91 14.44
N PHE A 97 15.22 8.78 13.19
CA PHE A 97 16.04 7.65 12.74
C PHE A 97 17.27 8.14 11.98
#